data_AF-A0A7R9B9V4-F1
#
_entry.id   AF-A0A7R9B9V4-F1
#
_cell.length_a   1.000
_cell.length_b   1.000
_cell.length_c   1.000
_cell.angle_alpha   90.00
_cell.angle_beta   90.00
_cell.angle_gamma   90.00
#
_symmetry.space_group_name_H-M   'P 1'
#
loop_
_entity.id
_entity.type
_entity.pdbx_description
1 polymer ?
#
loop_
_entity_poly.entity_id
_entity_poly.type
_entity_poly.pdbx_seq_one_letter_code
_entity_poly.pdbx_strand_id
1 'polypeptide(L)'
;MSSQVETLRLSADDGPDVEDEESTPVAPTTPDNVLTAPIAPFTGPVNFINSNSNEREREGDVEGSLETFVLEPGSQRVHYKCRITRDRKGMDRGLYPTYFLHLERDYGKK
;
A
#
# COMPACT_ATOMS: atom_id res chain seq x y z
N MET A 1 10.86 -51.09 31.36
CA MET A 1 11.70 -50.07 30.72
C MET A 1 12.19 -50.64 29.41
N SER A 2 11.59 -50.24 28.29
CA SER A 2 12.20 -50.30 26.96
C SER A 2 11.29 -49.52 26.03
N SER A 3 11.56 -48.23 25.91
CA SER A 3 11.01 -47.39 24.86
C SER A 3 11.86 -47.66 23.63
N GLN A 4 11.28 -48.26 22.58
CA GLN A 4 11.95 -48.31 21.29
C GLN A 4 11.90 -46.90 20.70
N VAL A 5 13.04 -46.23 20.69
CA VAL A 5 13.22 -44.96 19.98
C VAL A 5 13.51 -45.30 18.52
N GLU A 6 12.53 -45.09 17.67
CA GLU A 6 12.68 -45.19 16.22
C GLU A 6 13.45 -43.94 15.75
N THR A 7 14.77 -44.06 15.63
CA THR A 7 15.60 -43.07 14.94
C THR A 7 15.31 -43.14 13.45
N LEU A 8 14.29 -42.41 13.00
CA LEU A 8 14.13 -42.08 11.59
C LEU A 8 15.29 -41.18 11.18
N ARG A 9 16.27 -41.76 10.49
CA ARG A 9 17.26 -40.97 9.74
C ARG A 9 16.50 -40.24 8.66
N LEU A 10 16.24 -38.95 8.89
CA LEU A 10 15.89 -38.01 7.83
C LEU A 10 17.07 -37.99 6.86
N SER A 11 16.93 -38.68 5.74
CA SER A 11 17.74 -38.42 4.56
C SER A 11 17.54 -36.94 4.22
N ALA A 12 18.59 -36.14 4.43
CA ALA A 12 18.68 -34.80 3.88
C ALA A 12 18.72 -34.96 2.36
N ASP A 13 17.56 -34.83 1.74
CA ASP A 13 17.43 -34.64 0.30
C ASP A 13 17.94 -33.22 0.02
N ASP A 14 19.24 -33.14 -0.29
CA ASP A 14 19.90 -31.94 -0.79
C ASP A 14 19.42 -31.73 -2.23
N GLY A 15 18.18 -31.27 -2.36
CA GLY A 15 17.66 -30.77 -3.63
C GLY A 15 18.47 -29.55 -4.05
N PRO A 16 18.73 -29.35 -5.36
CA PRO A 16 19.46 -28.18 -5.81
C PRO A 16 18.74 -26.92 -5.32
N ASP A 17 19.48 -26.06 -4.64
CA ASP A 17 19.04 -24.73 -4.22
C ASP A 17 18.61 -23.98 -5.49
N VAL A 18 17.30 -23.91 -5.73
CA VAL A 18 16.74 -23.14 -6.83
C VAL A 18 16.83 -21.69 -6.39
N GLU A 19 17.85 -20.99 -6.86
CA GLU A 19 17.97 -19.55 -6.64
C GLU A 19 16.67 -18.88 -7.11
N ASP A 20 15.99 -18.19 -6.20
CA ASP A 20 14.78 -17.41 -6.49
C ASP A 20 15.16 -16.38 -7.56
N GLU A 21 14.61 -16.53 -8.77
CA GLU A 21 14.88 -15.60 -9.87
C GLU A 21 14.38 -14.21 -9.46
N GLU A 22 15.33 -13.31 -9.22
CA GLU A 22 15.07 -11.91 -8.90
C GLU A 22 14.07 -11.33 -9.90
N SER A 23 12.92 -10.87 -9.41
CA SER A 23 11.89 -10.27 -10.27
C SER A 23 12.48 -9.07 -11.00
N THR A 24 12.69 -9.21 -12.31
CA THR A 24 13.10 -8.10 -13.16
C THR A 24 11.95 -7.10 -13.29
N PRO A 25 12.23 -5.78 -13.18
CA PRO A 25 11.18 -4.78 -13.32
C PRO A 25 10.62 -4.84 -14.75
N VAL A 26 9.30 -4.98 -14.87
CA VAL A 26 8.62 -4.78 -16.15
C VAL A 26 8.80 -3.33 -16.58
N ALA A 27 9.62 -3.11 -17.60
CA ALA A 27 9.68 -1.83 -18.28
C ALA A 27 8.35 -1.60 -19.00
N PRO A 28 7.72 -0.42 -18.85
CA PRO A 28 6.54 -0.10 -19.65
C PRO A 28 6.91 -0.14 -21.13
N THR A 29 6.30 -1.05 -21.89
CA THR A 29 6.41 -1.10 -23.35
C THR A 29 5.65 0.09 -23.93
N THR A 30 6.33 1.22 -24.04
CA THR A 30 5.89 2.30 -24.93
C THR A 30 6.11 1.84 -26.38
N PRO A 31 5.10 1.90 -27.26
CA PRO A 31 5.34 1.68 -28.68
C PRO A 31 6.25 2.81 -29.18
N ASP A 32 7.43 2.38 -29.64
CA ASP A 32 8.38 3.11 -30.50
C ASP A 32 8.82 4.50 -30.01
N ASN A 33 10.07 4.58 -29.51
CA ASN A 33 11.16 5.34 -30.16
C ASN A 33 12.33 5.57 -29.17
N VAL A 34 13.39 4.77 -29.35
CA VAL A 34 14.82 5.01 -29.07
C VAL A 34 15.16 6.20 -28.16
N LEU A 35 15.48 5.95 -26.89
CA LEU A 35 16.60 6.58 -26.16
C LEU A 35 16.93 5.76 -24.90
N THR A 36 17.93 4.90 -25.02
CA THR A 36 18.61 4.22 -23.91
C THR A 36 19.37 5.26 -23.09
N ALA A 37 18.82 5.72 -21.98
CA ALA A 37 19.53 6.54 -21.01
C ALA A 37 19.35 5.95 -19.60
N PRO A 38 20.42 5.85 -18.78
CA PRO A 38 20.29 5.47 -17.39
C PRO A 38 19.43 6.51 -16.65
N ILE A 39 18.49 6.04 -15.83
CA ILE A 39 17.62 6.88 -15.02
C ILE A 39 18.47 7.50 -13.90
N ALA A 40 19.12 8.62 -14.18
CA ALA A 40 19.73 9.43 -13.14
C ALA A 40 18.63 9.95 -12.20
N PRO A 41 18.88 10.14 -10.89
CA PRO A 41 17.95 10.85 -10.02
C PRO A 41 17.67 12.22 -10.65
N PHE A 42 16.40 12.50 -10.91
CA PHE A 42 15.97 13.73 -11.57
C PHE A 42 16.34 14.92 -10.67
N THR A 43 17.42 15.61 -11.03
CA THR A 43 17.87 16.87 -10.40
C THR A 43 17.22 18.10 -11.03
N GLY A 44 16.30 17.90 -11.99
CA GLY A 44 15.51 18.98 -12.55
C GLY A 44 14.55 19.57 -11.52
N PRO A 45 14.13 20.83 -11.68
CA PRO A 45 13.09 21.40 -10.84
C PRO A 45 11.84 20.52 -10.97
N VAL A 46 11.45 19.89 -9.88
CA VAL A 46 10.15 19.23 -9.79
C VAL A 46 9.15 20.37 -9.85
N ASN A 47 8.45 20.51 -10.97
CA ASN A 47 7.23 21.30 -11.01
C ASN A 47 6.23 20.54 -10.14
N PHE A 48 6.32 20.70 -8.82
CA PHE A 48 5.17 20.51 -7.95
C PHE A 48 4.09 21.34 -8.61
N ILE A 49 3.02 20.69 -9.05
CA ILE A 49 1.86 21.38 -9.57
C ILE A 49 1.39 22.24 -8.40
N ASN A 50 1.84 23.50 -8.37
CA ASN A 50 1.33 24.52 -7.49
C ASN A 50 -0.05 24.85 -8.07
N SER A 51 -1.01 23.99 -7.76
CA SER A 51 -2.41 24.17 -8.11
C SER A 51 -2.87 25.43 -7.41
N ASN A 52 -3.04 26.47 -8.21
CA ASN A 52 -3.56 27.76 -7.82
C ASN A 52 -4.84 27.57 -6.99
N SER A 53 -4.82 28.06 -5.76
CA SER A 53 -5.66 27.66 -4.62
C SER A 53 -7.09 28.21 -4.62
N ASN A 54 -7.80 28.18 -5.76
CA ASN A 54 -9.17 28.73 -5.85
C ASN A 54 -10.19 27.91 -6.67
N GLU A 55 -9.89 26.68 -7.10
CA GLU A 55 -10.95 25.71 -7.41
C GLU A 55 -11.27 25.02 -6.09
N ARG A 56 -12.50 25.17 -5.58
CA ARG A 56 -12.92 24.53 -4.31
C ARG A 56 -12.56 23.06 -4.40
N GLU A 57 -11.57 22.61 -3.62
CA GLU A 57 -11.20 21.20 -3.54
C GLU A 57 -12.48 20.42 -3.26
N ARG A 58 -12.89 19.61 -4.24
CA ARG A 58 -14.15 18.89 -4.16
C ARG A 58 -13.95 17.81 -3.10
N GLU A 59 -14.56 18.00 -1.94
CA GLU A 59 -14.50 17.01 -0.87
C GLU A 59 -15.31 15.79 -1.28
N GLY A 60 -14.68 14.62 -1.20
CA GLY A 60 -15.29 13.34 -1.57
C GLY A 60 -16.08 12.73 -0.42
N ASP A 61 -17.14 12.00 -0.76
CA ASP A 61 -17.87 11.13 0.18
C ASP A 61 -17.81 9.67 -0.29
N VAL A 62 -18.23 8.76 0.57
CA VAL A 62 -18.39 7.34 0.25
C VAL A 62 -19.52 7.19 -0.78
N GLU A 63 -19.16 6.74 -1.98
CA GLU A 63 -20.11 6.36 -3.03
C GLU A 63 -20.37 4.85 -2.97
N GLY A 64 -21.65 4.44 -2.79
CA GLY A 64 -22.01 3.03 -2.72
C GLY A 64 -21.74 2.35 -1.37
N SER A 65 -21.24 1.12 -1.38
CA SER A 65 -20.91 0.36 -0.17
C SER A 65 -19.49 0.67 0.31
N LEU A 66 -19.26 0.59 1.62
CA LEU A 66 -17.92 0.79 2.20
C LEU A 66 -16.91 -0.24 1.67
N GLU A 67 -17.35 -1.47 1.45
CA GLU A 67 -16.50 -2.57 0.98
C GLU A 67 -15.93 -2.31 -0.41
N THR A 68 -16.75 -1.77 -1.32
CA THR A 68 -16.29 -1.41 -2.66
C THR A 68 -15.46 -0.13 -2.64
N PHE A 69 -15.87 0.87 -1.86
CA PHE A 69 -15.17 2.16 -1.76
C PHE A 69 -13.71 2.02 -1.33
N VAL A 70 -13.39 1.12 -0.40
CA VAL A 70 -12.01 0.94 0.09
C VAL A 70 -11.10 0.19 -0.90
N LEU A 71 -11.68 -0.47 -1.90
CA LEU A 71 -10.94 -1.23 -2.91
C LEU A 71 -10.74 -0.45 -4.21
N GLU A 72 -11.67 0.45 -4.53
CA GLU A 72 -11.60 1.28 -5.73
C GLU A 72 -10.63 2.46 -5.56
N PRO A 73 -9.96 2.90 -6.64
CA PRO A 73 -9.15 4.11 -6.59
C PRO A 73 -10.03 5.34 -6.33
N GLY A 74 -9.47 6.34 -5.66
CA GLY A 74 -10.18 7.60 -5.40
C GLY A 74 -10.60 8.30 -6.69
N SER A 75 -11.78 8.93 -6.67
CA SER A 75 -12.32 9.65 -7.83
C SER A 75 -11.40 10.78 -8.29
N GLN A 76 -11.28 10.96 -9.60
CA GLN A 76 -10.38 11.96 -10.19
C GLN A 76 -10.76 13.38 -9.75
N ARG A 77 -9.76 14.17 -9.32
CA ARG A 77 -9.92 15.56 -8.84
C ARG A 77 -10.80 15.69 -7.58
N VAL A 78 -10.93 14.62 -6.79
CA VAL A 78 -11.63 14.62 -5.50
C VAL A 78 -10.62 14.41 -4.37
N HIS A 79 -10.75 15.18 -3.29
CA HIS A 79 -9.92 15.04 -2.09
C HIS A 79 -10.76 14.42 -0.96
N TYR A 80 -10.24 13.37 -0.35
CA TYR A 80 -10.87 12.71 0.80
C TYR A 80 -10.10 13.10 2.05
N LYS A 81 -10.73 13.86 2.94
CA LYS A 81 -10.14 14.25 4.21
C LYS A 81 -10.39 13.15 5.22
N CYS A 82 -9.34 12.54 5.75
CA CYS A 82 -9.47 11.40 6.65
C CYS A 82 -8.77 11.63 7.99
N ARG A 83 -9.25 10.96 9.03
CA ARG A 83 -8.64 10.94 10.36
C ARG A 83 -8.35 9.51 10.81
N ILE A 84 -7.09 9.25 11.16
CA ILE A 84 -6.70 7.98 11.79
C ILE A 84 -6.74 8.16 13.31
N THR A 85 -7.34 7.19 13.99
CA THR A 85 -7.38 7.12 15.45
C THR A 85 -6.90 5.76 15.95
N ARG A 86 -6.38 5.73 17.17
CA ARG A 86 -5.89 4.51 17.82
C ARG A 86 -6.67 4.25 19.10
N ASP A 87 -7.19 3.03 19.26
CA ASP A 87 -7.79 2.61 20.53
C ASP A 87 -6.71 2.29 21.57
N ARG A 88 -6.88 2.82 22.77
CA ARG A 88 -5.98 2.61 23.91
C ARG A 88 -6.25 1.29 24.64
N LYS A 89 -7.48 0.79 24.57
CA LYS A 89 -7.92 -0.40 25.33
C LYS A 89 -7.12 -1.67 25.00
N GLY A 90 -6.67 -1.83 23.76
CA GLY A 90 -5.80 -2.95 23.36
C GLY A 90 -4.43 -2.86 24.03
N MET A 91 -3.82 -1.67 23.98
CA MET A 91 -2.48 -1.42 24.50
C MET A 91 -2.39 -1.64 26.02
N ASP A 92 -3.42 -1.23 26.78
CA ASP A 92 -3.45 -1.37 28.24
C ASP A 92 -3.52 -2.85 28.70
N ARG A 93 -3.92 -3.77 27.82
CA ARG A 93 -3.97 -5.23 28.09
C ARG A 93 -2.82 -6.01 27.45
N GLY A 94 -1.81 -5.32 26.92
CA GLY A 94 -0.70 -5.93 26.19
C GLY A 94 -1.08 -6.45 24.80
N LEU A 95 -2.22 -6.04 24.25
CA LEU A 95 -2.62 -6.32 22.88
C LEU A 95 -2.08 -5.24 21.93
N TYR A 96 -1.95 -5.60 20.66
CA TYR A 96 -1.59 -4.65 19.61
C TYR A 96 -2.64 -3.55 19.45
N PRO A 97 -2.24 -2.33 19.07
CA PRO A 97 -3.17 -1.22 18.89
C PRO A 97 -4.14 -1.49 17.73
N THR A 98 -5.41 -1.17 17.94
CA THR A 98 -6.41 -1.14 16.87
C THR A 98 -6.50 0.27 16.30
N TYR A 99 -6.43 0.38 14.98
CA TYR A 99 -6.55 1.65 14.26
C TYR A 99 -7.90 1.72 13.55
N PHE A 100 -8.44 2.93 13.50
CA PHE A 100 -9.66 3.25 12.75
C PHE A 100 -9.38 4.42 11.82
N LEU A 101 -9.85 4.30 10.58
CA LEU A 101 -9.86 5.36 9.59
C LEU A 101 -11.27 5.94 9.49
N HIS A 102 -11.39 7.25 9.66
CA HIS A 102 -12.65 7.97 9.56
C HIS A 102 -12.57 8.92 8.38
N LEU A 103 -13.58 8.95 7.52
CA LEU A 103 -13.73 10.02 6.54
C LEU A 103 -14.32 11.25 7.26
N GLU A 104 -13.59 12.36 7.28
CA GLU A 104 -14.09 13.64 7.78
C GLU A 104 -15.14 14.16 6.80
N ARG A 105 -16.23 14.69 7.33
CA ARG A 105 -17.30 15.30 6.56
C ARG A 105 -17.58 16.67 7.14
N ASP A 106 -17.47 17.73 6.32
CA ASP A 106 -17.89 19.07 6.68
C ASP A 106 -19.43 19.15 6.75
N TYR A 107 -20.06 18.49 7.73
CA TYR A 107 -21.49 18.65 8.04
C TYR A 107 -21.74 20.05 8.63
N GLY A 108 -21.71 21.10 7.81
CA GLY A 108 -21.84 22.45 8.38
C GLY A 108 -21.87 23.66 7.45
N LYS A 109 -21.77 23.50 6.12
CA LYS A 109 -21.90 24.64 5.20
C LYS A 109 -23.33 24.66 4.65
N LYS A 110 -24.20 25.45 5.29
CA LYS A 110 -25.51 25.84 4.77
C LYS A 110 -25.37 27.14 3.98
#